data_AF-A0A519ZDI0-F1
#
_entry.id   AF-A0A519ZDI0-F1
#
_cell.length_a   1.000
_cell.length_b   1.000
_cell.length_c   1.000
_cell.angle_alpha   90.00
_cell.angle_beta   90.00
_cell.angle_gamma   90.00
#
_symmetry.space_group_name_H-M   'P 1'
#
loop_
_entity.id
_entity.type
_entity.pdbx_description
1 polymer ?
#
loop_
_entity_poly.entity_id
_entity_poly.type
_entity_poly.pdbx_seq_one_letter_code
_entity_poly.pdbx_strand_id
1 'polypeptide(L)' 'MQQLLRVAQQQVAYRSLLADSWYASAENMTLVRALGHDFIFALESSRTVALSAEARAAGQFQAVQTLALPDKQPLRV' A
#
# COMPACT_ATOMS: atom_id res chain seq x y z
N MET A 1 -11.12 1.49 9.66
CA MET A 1 -10.80 0.53 8.56
C MET A 1 -10.53 -0.88 9.07
N GLN A 2 -9.55 -1.10 9.95
CA GLN A 2 -9.12 -2.45 10.35
C GLN A 2 -10.28 -3.34 10.86
N GLN A 3 -11.13 -2.81 11.74
CA GLN A 3 -12.28 -3.55 12.27
C GLN A 3 -13.35 -3.84 11.21
N LEU A 4 -13.54 -2.93 10.25
CA LEU A 4 -14.45 -3.14 9.12
C LEU A 4 -13.97 -4.29 8.24
N LEU A 5 -12.67 -4.36 7.92
CA LEU A 5 -12.11 -5.45 7.11
C LEU A 5 -12.25 -6.81 7.78
N ARG A 6 -12.06 -6.87 9.10
CA ARG A 6 -12.20 -8.12 9.87
C ARG A 6 -13.61 -8.70 9.80
N VAL A 7 -14.63 -7.85 9.77
CA VAL A 7 -16.03 -8.26 9.63
C VAL A 7 -16.38 -8.53 8.16
N ALA A 8 -15.99 -7.63 7.26
CA ALA A 8 -16.36 -7.71 5.84
C ALA A 8 -15.84 -8.99 5.17
N GLN A 9 -14.60 -9.43 5.46
CA GLN A 9 -14.03 -10.66 4.88
C GLN A 9 -14.79 -11.93 5.26
N GLN A 10 -15.56 -11.92 6.36
CA GLN A 10 -16.39 -13.06 6.77
C GLN A 10 -17.71 -13.10 6.00
N GLN A 11 -18.16 -11.95 5.48
CA GLN A 11 -19.46 -11.81 4.83
C GLN A 11 -19.36 -11.70 3.31
N VAL A 12 -18.20 -11.27 2.79
CA VAL A 12 -17.97 -11.01 1.38
C VAL A 12 -16.60 -11.54 0.98
N ALA A 13 -16.57 -12.40 -0.02
CA ALA A 13 -15.33 -12.83 -0.67
C ALA A 13 -14.86 -11.74 -1.65
N TYR A 14 -13.63 -11.29 -1.51
CA TYR A 14 -13.01 -10.34 -2.43
C TYR A 14 -11.52 -10.63 -2.59
N ARG A 15 -10.97 -10.28 -3.75
CA ARG A 15 -9.53 -10.46 -4.03
C ARG A 15 -8.70 -9.24 -3.66
N SER A 16 -9.21 -8.05 -3.97
CA SER A 16 -8.46 -6.81 -3.85
C SER A 16 -9.29 -5.73 -3.16
N LEU A 17 -8.66 -4.93 -2.31
CA LEU A 17 -9.26 -3.80 -1.63
C LEU A 17 -8.87 -2.48 -2.31
N LEU A 18 -9.85 -1.72 -2.80
CA LEU A 18 -9.65 -0.36 -3.30
C LEU A 18 -9.93 0.66 -2.17
N ALA A 19 -9.01 1.58 -1.93
CA ALA A 19 -9.22 2.66 -0.96
C ALA A 19 -8.49 3.96 -1.36
N ASP A 20 -8.96 5.07 -0.79
CA ASP A 20 -8.35 6.39 -0.97
C ASP A 20 -7.00 6.54 -0.22
N SER A 21 -6.40 7.73 -0.35
CA SER A 21 -5.12 8.06 0.28
C SER A 21 -5.17 8.26 1.79
N TRP A 22 -6.35 8.52 2.38
CA TRP A 22 -6.51 8.59 3.83
C TRP A 22 -6.34 7.21 4.47
N TYR A 23 -6.65 6.15 3.74
CA TYR A 23 -6.47 4.77 4.18
C TYR A 23 -5.11 4.15 3.80
N ALA A 24 -4.29 4.85 3.02
CA ALA A 24 -3.03 4.36 2.47
C ALA A 24 -1.84 4.38 3.47
N SER A 25 -2.07 3.94 4.71
CA SER A 25 -0.98 3.75 5.68
C SER A 25 -0.27 2.41 5.50
N ALA A 26 1.02 2.36 5.82
CA ALA A 26 1.79 1.12 5.76
C ALA A 26 1.21 0.01 6.67
N GLU A 27 0.65 0.40 7.83
CA GLU A 27 -0.03 -0.52 8.74
C GLU A 27 -1.26 -1.15 8.08
N ASN A 28 -2.09 -0.33 7.43
CA ASN A 28 -3.27 -0.80 6.72
C ASN A 28 -2.93 -1.71 5.53
N MET A 29 -1.92 -1.34 4.73
CA MET A 29 -1.43 -2.17 3.63
C MET A 29 -0.92 -3.52 4.14
N THR A 30 -0.15 -3.51 5.24
CA THR A 30 0.37 -4.74 5.87
C THR A 30 -0.76 -5.61 6.39
N LEU A 31 -1.78 -5.01 7.01
CA LEU A 31 -2.97 -5.73 7.47
C LEU A 31 -3.69 -6.42 6.31
N VAL A 32 -3.95 -5.71 5.21
CA VAL A 32 -4.67 -6.29 4.05
C VAL A 32 -3.90 -7.49 3.48
N ARG A 33 -2.57 -7.39 3.38
CA ARG A 33 -1.70 -8.51 2.98
C ARG A 33 -1.74 -9.67 3.98
N ALA A 34 -1.72 -9.37 5.28
CA ALA A 34 -1.80 -10.39 6.33
C ALA A 34 -3.15 -11.13 6.33
N LEU A 35 -4.22 -10.47 5.88
CA LEU A 35 -5.54 -11.08 5.66
C LEU A 35 -5.62 -11.87 4.34
N GLY A 36 -4.57 -11.89 3.51
CA GLY A 36 -4.52 -12.65 2.26
C GLY A 36 -5.12 -11.94 1.05
N HIS A 37 -5.37 -10.63 1.14
CA HIS A 37 -5.94 -9.84 0.05
C HIS A 37 -4.87 -8.94 -0.62
N ASP A 38 -5.13 -8.57 -1.87
CA ASP A 38 -4.39 -7.52 -2.56
C ASP A 38 -4.97 -6.14 -2.21
N PHE A 39 -4.25 -5.04 -2.46
CA PHE A 39 -4.77 -3.69 -2.28
C PHE A 39 -4.42 -2.78 -3.46
N ILE A 40 -5.28 -1.81 -3.73
CA ILE A 40 -5.09 -0.71 -4.68
C ILE A 40 -5.38 0.56 -3.91
N PHE A 41 -4.34 1.25 -3.46
CA PHE A 41 -4.48 2.49 -2.68
C PHE A 41 -3.98 3.68 -3.48
N ALA A 42 -4.72 4.79 -3.43
CA ALA A 42 -4.16 6.07 -3.83
C ALA A 42 -3.05 6.46 -2.86
N LEU A 43 -1.85 6.76 -3.33
CA LEU A 43 -0.74 7.17 -2.47
C LEU A 43 -0.46 8.65 -2.67
N GLU A 44 -0.35 9.39 -1.56
CA GLU A 44 0.10 10.77 -1.60
C GLU A 44 1.60 10.82 -1.93
N SER A 45 2.02 11.78 -2.76
CA SER A 45 3.39 11.89 -3.25
C SER A 45 4.43 12.14 -2.15
N SER A 46 3.99 12.71 -1.02
CA SER A 46 4.81 13.01 0.16
C SER A 46 5.17 11.77 0.99
N ARG A 47 4.50 10.64 0.76
CA ARG A 47 4.78 9.37 1.46
C ARG A 47 6.16 8.87 1.08
N THR A 48 6.79 8.12 1.98
CA THR A 48 8.12 7.56 1.76
C THR A 48 8.08 6.07 1.44
N VAL A 49 9.02 5.62 0.64
CA VAL A 49 9.16 4.22 0.20
C VAL A 49 10.63 3.80 0.26
N ALA A 50 10.86 2.54 0.60
CA ALA A 50 12.15 1.88 0.44
C ALA A 50 12.10 1.01 -0.82
N LEU A 51 13.12 1.14 -1.67
CA LEU A 51 13.16 0.45 -2.97
C LEU A 51 13.64 -1.00 -2.88
N SER A 52 14.16 -1.41 -1.72
CA SER A 52 14.57 -2.78 -1.46
C SER A 52 14.36 -3.17 0.01
N ALA A 53 14.40 -4.46 0.30
CA ALA A 53 14.32 -4.97 1.67
C ALA A 53 15.52 -4.54 2.51
N GLU A 54 16.71 -4.47 1.90
CA GLU A 54 17.96 -4.03 2.51
C GLU A 54 17.88 -2.53 2.86
N ALA A 55 17.40 -1.70 1.93
CA ALA A 55 17.18 -0.28 2.16
C ALA A 55 16.18 -0.06 3.31
N ARG A 56 15.09 -0.84 3.33
CA ARG A 56 14.11 -0.82 4.43
C ARG A 56 14.76 -1.18 5.77
N ALA A 57 15.59 -2.21 5.81
CA ALA A 57 16.29 -2.65 7.02
C ALA A 57 17.32 -1.60 7.50
N ALA A 58 17.96 -0.88 6.57
CA ALA A 58 18.89 0.20 6.84
C ALA A 58 18.19 1.55 7.17
N GLY A 59 16.86 1.61 7.22
CA GLY A 59 16.11 2.84 7.47
C GLY A 59 16.18 3.85 6.33
N GLN A 60 16.55 3.42 5.13
CA GLN A 60 16.68 4.26 3.95
C GLN A 60 15.33 4.37 3.23
N PHE A 61 14.71 5.53 3.38
CA PHE A 61 13.44 5.84 2.76
C PHE A 61 13.55 7.14 1.97
N GLN A 62 12.88 7.20 0.82
CA GLN A 62 12.78 8.41 0.01
C GLN A 62 11.32 8.72 -0.30
N ALA A 63 10.98 10.00 -0.43
CA ALA A 63 9.62 10.38 -0.78
C ALA A 63 9.28 9.89 -2.20
N VAL A 64 8.05 9.46 -2.43
CA VAL A 64 7.60 8.91 -3.71
C VAL A 64 7.76 9.94 -4.83
N GLN A 65 7.52 11.22 -4.53
CA GLN A 65 7.73 12.33 -5.48
C GLN A 65 9.19 12.52 -5.95
N THR A 66 10.19 11.95 -5.26
CA THR A 66 11.59 12.01 -5.73
C THR A 66 11.91 10.90 -6.72
N LEU A 67 11.02 9.93 -6.91
CA LEU A 67 11.15 8.89 -7.91
C LEU A 67 10.75 9.43 -9.28
N ALA A 68 11.58 9.16 -10.29
CA ALA A 68 11.25 9.44 -11.68
C ALA A 68 10.25 8.38 -12.18
N LEU A 69 8.98 8.54 -11.82
CA LEU A 69 7.88 7.69 -12.29
C LEU A 69 7.30 8.30 -13.58
N PRO A 70 7.34 7.59 -14.72
CA PRO A 70 6.72 8.08 -15.95
C PRO A 70 5.20 8.27 -15.79
N ASP A 71 4.70 9.41 -16.26
CA ASP A 71 3.28 9.75 -16.19
C ASP A 71 2.41 8.71 -16.90
N LYS A 72 1.33 8.30 -16.22
CA LYS A 72 0.30 7.38 -16.74
C LYS A 72 0.83 6.01 -17.19
N GLN A 73 2.06 5.64 -16.81
CA GLN A 73 2.63 4.36 -17.17
C GLN A 73 2.68 3.42 -15.95
N PRO A 74 2.04 2.24 -16.03
CA PRO A 74 2.12 1.27 -14.95
C PRO A 74 3.53 0.67 -14.89
N LEU A 75 4.16 0.75 -13.72
CA LEU A 75 5.44 0.11 -13.43
C LEU A 75 5.20 -1.22 -12.73
N ARG A 76 5.94 -2.25 -13.14
CA ARG A 76 5.96 -3.54 -12.46
C ARG A 76 7.26 -3.60 -11.64
N VAL A 77 7.11 -3.66 -10.32
CA VAL A 77 8.18 -3.76 -9.32
C VAL A 77 8.16 -5.13 -8.66
#